data_AF-A0A1M6GJQ7-F1
#
_entry.id   AF-A0A1M6GJQ7-F1
#
_cell.length_a   1.000
_cell.length_b   1.000
_cell.length_c   1.000
_cell.angle_alpha   90.00
_cell.angle_beta   90.00
_cell.angle_gamma   90.00
#
_symmetry.space_group_name_H-M   'P 1'
#
loop_
_entity.id
_entity.type
_entity.pdbx_description
1 polymer ?
#
loop_
_entity_poly.entity_id
_entity_poly.type
_entity_poly.pdbx_seq_one_letter_code
_entity_poly.pdbx_strand_id
1 'polypeptide(L)'
;MPPKVNLQKCDGCRAESEALCVQICPGDLMALDENNGKAYCRSARDCWDCMSCVKACPNGAIETRLPYQLGYYPAKLIPLVGSNKISWTVVDIHGKVERFTFKNRND
;
A
#
# COMPACT_ATOMS: atom_id res chain seq x y z
N MET A 1 -9.56 6.53 -3.63
CA MET A 1 -8.60 7.68 -3.61
C MET A 1 -7.22 7.10 -3.86
N PRO A 2 -6.33 7.69 -4.66
CA PRO A 2 -5.11 6.97 -5.05
C PRO A 2 -4.23 6.68 -3.83
N PRO A 3 -3.53 5.52 -3.83
CA PRO A 3 -2.51 5.27 -2.83
C PRO A 3 -1.43 6.35 -2.90
N LYS A 4 -0.96 6.79 -1.74
CA LYS A 4 0.12 7.75 -1.60
C LYS A 4 1.46 7.03 -1.57
N VAL A 5 2.40 7.44 -2.42
CA VAL A 5 3.77 6.93 -2.39
C VAL A 5 4.67 7.90 -1.65
N ASN A 6 5.44 7.40 -0.69
CA ASN A 6 6.51 8.10 -0.02
C ASN A 6 7.80 7.97 -0.84
N LEU A 7 8.16 9.04 -1.54
CA LEU A 7 9.31 9.08 -2.47
C LEU A 7 10.67 8.87 -1.79
N GLN A 8 10.76 9.13 -0.48
CA GLN A 8 11.98 8.91 0.31
C GLN A 8 12.18 7.42 0.64
N LYS A 9 11.10 6.66 0.79
CA LYS A 9 11.13 5.21 1.06
C LYS A 9 11.11 4.38 -0.22
N CYS A 10 10.47 4.88 -1.27
CA CYS A 10 10.41 4.18 -2.54
C CYS A 10 11.80 4.18 -3.19
N ASP A 11 12.34 3.01 -3.47
CA ASP A 11 13.61 2.83 -4.19
C ASP A 11 13.40 2.48 -5.67
N GLY A 12 12.15 2.20 -6.07
CA GLY A 12 11.80 1.71 -7.40
C GLY A 12 11.94 0.20 -7.56
N CYS A 13 12.13 -0.56 -6.48
CA CYS A 13 12.38 -2.01 -6.51
C CYS A 13 13.51 -2.38 -7.48
N ARG A 14 14.63 -1.63 -7.45
CA ARG A 14 15.75 -1.78 -8.40
C ARG A 14 16.42 -3.16 -8.42
N ALA A 15 16.19 -3.97 -7.39
CA ALA A 15 16.70 -5.33 -7.29
C ALA A 15 15.81 -6.38 -8.00
N GLU A 16 14.59 -5.99 -8.39
CA GLU A 16 13.63 -6.86 -9.07
C GLU A 16 13.61 -6.57 -10.57
N SER A 17 13.18 -7.54 -11.38
CA SER A 17 13.00 -7.33 -12.83
C SER A 17 11.89 -6.33 -13.15
N GLU A 18 10.88 -6.26 -12.28
CA GLU A 18 9.76 -5.34 -12.34
C GLU A 18 9.39 -4.93 -10.91
N ALA A 19 8.95 -3.69 -10.71
CA ALA A 19 8.55 -3.26 -9.39
C ALA A 19 7.32 -4.04 -8.90
N LEU A 20 7.41 -4.62 -7.71
CA LEU A 20 6.37 -5.50 -7.14
C LEU A 20 4.99 -4.82 -7.06
N CYS A 21 4.95 -3.50 -6.86
CA CYS A 21 3.70 -2.74 -6.85
C CYS A 21 3.02 -2.63 -8.23
N VAL A 22 3.82 -2.64 -9.32
CA VAL A 22 3.35 -2.69 -10.71
C VAL A 22 2.81 -4.09 -10.99
N GLN A 23 3.63 -5.11 -10.74
CA GLN A 23 3.30 -6.52 -10.97
C GLN A 23 2.00 -6.97 -10.29
N ILE A 24 1.75 -6.53 -9.05
CA ILE A 24 0.60 -6.99 -8.26
C ILE A 24 -0.68 -6.17 -8.49
N CYS A 25 -0.61 -5.03 -9.20
CA CYS A 25 -1.76 -4.15 -9.32
C CYS A 25 -2.80 -4.77 -10.27
N PRO A 26 -3.98 -5.22 -9.79
CA PRO A 26 -4.93 -5.92 -10.65
C PRO A 26 -5.56 -5.02 -11.72
N GLY A 27 -5.56 -3.71 -11.50
CA GLY A 27 -6.06 -2.73 -12.46
C GLY A 27 -4.98 -2.15 -13.37
N ASP A 28 -3.73 -2.64 -13.29
CA ASP A 28 -2.59 -2.08 -14.02
C ASP A 28 -2.49 -0.55 -13.81
N LEU A 29 -2.51 -0.11 -12.55
CA LEU A 29 -2.58 1.32 -12.19
C LEU A 29 -1.28 1.86 -11.60
N MET A 30 -0.40 0.98 -11.13
CA MET A 30 0.90 1.37 -10.58
C MET A 30 1.93 1.38 -11.69
N ALA A 31 2.76 2.40 -11.75
CA ALA A 31 3.85 2.53 -12.72
C ALA A 31 5.07 3.18 -12.05
N LEU A 32 6.25 3.08 -12.68
CA LEU A 32 7.43 3.84 -12.29
C LEU A 32 7.55 5.09 -13.18
N ASP A 33 7.88 6.22 -12.57
CA ASP A 33 8.22 7.45 -13.30
C ASP A 33 9.64 7.29 -13.88
N GLU A 34 9.77 7.45 -15.19
CA GLU A 34 11.02 7.26 -15.93
C GLU A 34 12.12 8.25 -15.48
N ASN A 35 11.75 9.42 -14.96
CA ASN A 35 12.71 10.46 -14.59
C ASN A 35 13.40 10.18 -13.24
N ASN A 36 12.66 9.62 -12.28
CA ASN A 36 13.14 9.45 -10.90
C ASN A 36 13.11 7.99 -10.41
N GLY A 37 12.56 7.07 -11.20
CA GLY A 37 12.42 5.65 -10.88
C GLY A 37 11.50 5.37 -9.69
N LYS A 38 10.61 6.30 -9.32
CA LYS A 38 9.71 6.15 -8.18
C LYS A 38 8.32 5.72 -8.64
N ALA A 39 7.67 4.91 -7.81
CA ALA A 39 6.32 4.45 -8.08
C ALA A 39 5.30 5.58 -7.99
N TYR A 40 4.30 5.57 -8.87
CA TYR A 40 3.13 6.43 -8.83
C TYR A 40 1.89 5.67 -9.34
N CYS A 41 0.70 6.21 -9.05
CA CYS A 41 -0.56 5.66 -9.56
C CYS A 41 -1.02 6.49 -10.78
N ARG A 42 -1.03 5.87 -11.97
CA ARG A 42 -1.30 6.55 -13.25
C ARG A 42 -2.77 6.88 -13.49
N SER A 43 -3.70 6.09 -12.94
CA SER A 43 -5.12 6.42 -12.92
C SER A 43 -5.71 6.26 -11.52
N ALA A 44 -5.77 7.39 -10.82
CA ALA A 44 -6.27 7.48 -9.46
C ALA A 44 -7.76 7.16 -9.31
N ARG A 45 -8.54 7.39 -10.37
CA ARG A 45 -10.01 7.21 -10.36
C ARG A 45 -10.42 5.75 -10.46
N ASP A 46 -9.58 4.93 -11.08
CA ASP A 46 -9.85 3.51 -11.29
C ASP A 46 -9.34 2.64 -10.14
N CYS A 47 -8.70 3.25 -9.13
CA CYS A 47 -8.19 2.52 -7.97
C CYS A 47 -9.30 2.03 -7.06
N TRP A 48 -9.30 0.73 -6.75
CA TRP A 48 -10.29 0.06 -5.91
C TRP A 48 -9.92 -0.01 -4.42
N ASP A 49 -8.85 0.67 -4.00
CA ASP A 49 -8.41 0.69 -2.60
C ASP A 49 -8.16 -0.73 -2.00
N CYS A 50 -7.85 -1.73 -2.85
CA CYS A 50 -7.65 -3.14 -2.46
C CYS A 50 -6.38 -3.42 -1.62
N MET A 51 -5.48 -2.42 -1.54
CA MET A 51 -4.21 -2.45 -0.82
C MET A 51 -3.18 -3.49 -1.32
N SER A 52 -3.35 -4.09 -2.50
CA SER A 52 -2.38 -5.06 -3.03
C SER A 52 -0.98 -4.46 -3.18
N CYS A 53 -0.88 -3.25 -3.76
CA CYS A 53 0.39 -2.54 -3.90
C CYS A 53 1.02 -2.16 -2.54
N VAL A 54 0.20 -1.81 -1.54
CA VAL A 54 0.64 -1.50 -0.17
C VAL A 54 1.25 -2.75 0.49
N LYS A 55 0.54 -3.88 0.40
CA LYS A 55 0.96 -5.17 0.98
C LYS A 55 2.22 -5.72 0.33
N ALA A 56 2.41 -5.50 -0.96
CA ALA A 56 3.56 -6.00 -1.72
C ALA A 56 4.81 -5.12 -1.61
N CYS A 57 4.69 -3.87 -1.17
CA CYS A 57 5.83 -2.95 -1.12
C CYS A 57 6.80 -3.33 0.01
N PRO A 58 8.03 -3.80 -0.28
CA PRO A 58 8.96 -4.28 0.75
C PRO A 58 9.45 -3.14 1.66
N ASN A 59 9.57 -1.93 1.11
CA ASN A 59 10.01 -0.74 1.84
C ASN A 59 8.88 -0.04 2.62
N GLY A 60 7.64 -0.54 2.54
CA GLY A 60 6.47 0.12 3.14
C GLY A 60 6.32 1.57 2.67
N ALA A 61 6.59 1.82 1.39
CA ALA A 61 6.59 3.15 0.80
C ALA A 61 5.20 3.60 0.32
N ILE A 62 4.23 2.70 0.23
CA ILE A 62 2.89 2.98 -0.30
C ILE A 62 1.88 2.94 0.86
N GLU A 63 1.02 3.95 0.95
CA GLU A 63 -0.02 4.08 1.97
C GLU A 63 -1.38 4.26 1.28
N THR A 64 -2.39 3.47 1.66
CA THR A 64 -3.77 3.68 1.18
C THR A 64 -4.36 4.91 1.86
N ARG A 65 -4.98 5.80 1.09
CA ARG A 65 -5.78 6.88 1.65
C ARG A 65 -7.20 6.38 1.89
N LEU A 66 -7.65 6.40 3.14
CA LEU A 66 -8.99 5.93 3.49
C LEU A 66 -10.08 6.92 3.06
N PRO A 67 -11.15 6.48 2.38
CA PRO A 67 -12.26 7.36 1.98
C PRO A 67 -12.85 8.09 3.18
N TYR A 68 -13.39 9.29 2.93
CA TYR A 68 -13.97 10.16 3.98
C TYR A 68 -14.98 9.41 4.86
N GLN A 69 -15.77 8.52 4.25
CA GLN A 69 -16.80 7.71 4.90
C GLN A 69 -16.25 6.71 5.94
N LEU A 70 -14.97 6.35 5.87
CA LEU A 70 -14.36 5.36 6.77
C LEU A 70 -13.48 5.96 7.86
N GLY A 71 -12.78 7.06 7.58
CA GLY A 71 -11.82 7.60 8.55
C GLY A 71 -11.07 8.87 8.13
N TYR A 72 -11.29 9.37 6.91
CA TYR A 72 -10.64 10.58 6.40
C TYR A 72 -9.10 10.64 6.60
N TYR A 73 -8.51 11.83 6.45
CA TYR A 73 -7.06 12.03 6.38
C TYR A 73 -6.24 11.56 7.61
N PRO A 74 -6.70 11.68 8.87
CA PRO A 74 -5.89 11.28 10.02
C PRO A 74 -5.89 9.76 10.26
N ALA A 75 -6.93 9.04 9.83
CA ALA A 75 -7.00 7.60 10.03
C ALA A 75 -6.03 6.85 9.12
N LYS A 76 -5.49 5.74 9.63
CA LYS A 76 -4.54 4.89 8.90
C LYS A 76 -4.87 3.42 9.06
N LEU A 77 -4.64 2.69 7.98
CA LEU A 77 -4.71 1.24 7.96
C LEU A 77 -3.40 0.71 7.39
N ILE A 78 -2.57 0.09 8.23
CA ILE A 78 -1.19 -0.27 7.91
C ILE A 78 -1.04 -1.80 8.00
N PRO A 79 -0.89 -2.51 6.86
CA PRO A 79 -0.62 -3.94 6.87
C PRO A 79 0.86 -4.26 7.06
N LEU A 80 1.13 -5.37 7.74
CA LEU A 80 2.41 -6.07 7.74
C LEU A 80 2.15 -7.53 7.37
N VAL A 81 2.53 -7.91 6.16
CA VAL A 81 2.31 -9.26 5.62
C VAL A 81 3.50 -10.16 5.96
N GLY A 82 3.23 -11.25 6.66
CA GLY A 82 4.18 -12.35 6.87
C GLY A 82 3.79 -13.58 6.04
N SER A 83 4.53 -14.67 6.21
CA SER A 83 4.32 -15.93 5.47
C SER A 83 2.94 -16.55 5.72
N ASN A 84 2.56 -16.75 6.99
CA ASN A 84 1.29 -17.41 7.39
C ASN A 84 0.37 -16.50 8.21
N LYS A 85 0.76 -15.23 8.41
CA LYS A 85 -0.01 -14.25 9.19
C LYS A 85 0.06 -12.88 8.53
N ILE A 86 -0.98 -12.08 8.73
CA ILE A 86 -0.99 -10.64 8.45
C ILE A 86 -1.34 -9.90 9.73
N SER A 87 -0.58 -8.84 10.03
CA SER A 87 -0.89 -7.93 11.13
C SER A 87 -1.35 -6.59 10.57
N TRP A 88 -2.39 -6.02 11.18
CA TRP A 88 -2.96 -4.73 10.82
C TRP A 88 -2.80 -3.79 12.01
N THR A 89 -2.21 -2.63 11.76
CA THR A 89 -2.27 -1.49 12.69
C THR A 89 -3.32 -0.51 12.18
N VAL A 90 -4.36 -0.31 12.97
CA VAL A 90 -5.44 0.64 12.72
C VAL A 90 -5.21 1.87 13.61
N VAL A 91 -5.18 3.04 13.00
CA VAL A 91 -5.12 4.33 13.70
C VAL A 91 -6.41 5.08 13.38
N ASP A 92 -7.20 5.42 14.38
CA ASP A 92 -8.43 6.18 14.17
C ASP A 92 -8.17 7.69 13.99
N ILE A 93 -9.22 8.47 13.83
CA ILE A 93 -9.13 9.92 13.60
C ILE A 93 -8.61 10.71 14.81
N HIS A 94 -8.64 10.10 16.00
CA HIS A 94 -8.15 10.66 17.26
C HIS A 94 -6.75 10.15 17.61
N GLY A 95 -6.15 9.31 16.76
CA GLY A 95 -4.83 8.73 16.97
C GLY A 95 -4.82 7.49 17.88
N LYS A 96 -5.99 6.94 18.26
CA LYS A 96 -6.07 5.67 18.98
C LYS A 96 -5.52 4.57 18.08
N VAL A 97 -4.63 3.74 18.62
CA VAL A 97 -3.97 2.67 17.89
C VAL A 97 -4.52 1.31 18.35
N GLU A 98 -5.01 0.52 17.41
CA GLU A 98 -5.43 -0.87 17.62
C GLU A 98 -4.67 -1.79 16.68
N ARG A 99 -4.39 -3.02 17.15
CA ARG A 99 -3.63 -4.01 16.37
C ARG A 99 -4.36 -5.33 16.32
N PHE A 100 -4.44 -5.89 15.12
CA PHE A 100 -5.08 -7.17 14.85
C PHE A 100 -4.13 -8.07 14.07
N THR A 101 -4.16 -9.39 14.34
CA THR A 101 -3.36 -10.36 13.60
C THR A 101 -4.25 -11.53 13.19
N PHE A 102 -4.19 -11.91 11.91
CA PHE A 102 -5.00 -12.98 11.33
C PHE A 102 -4.10 -13.97 10.57
N LYS A 103 -4.53 -15.23 10.48
CA LYS A 103 -3.92 -16.19 9.54
C LYS A 103 -4.26 -15.75 8.10
N ASN A 104 -3.28 -15.78 7.19
CA ASN A 104 -3.48 -15.37 5.79
C ASN A 104 -3.39 -16.53 4.78
N ARG A 105 -3.00 -17.72 5.22
CA ARG A 105 -2.95 -18.95 4.45
C ARG A 105 -3.49 -20.09 5.30
N ASN A 106 -4.19 -21.01 4.68
CA ASN A 106 -4.53 -22.29 5.31
C ASN A 106 -3.33 -23.21 5.16
N ASP A 107 -3.04 -23.95 6.22
CA ASP A 107 -2.00 -24.98 6.25
C ASP A 107 -2.37 -26.16 5.33
#